data_AF-Q6BNV5-F1
#
_entry.id   AF-Q6BNV5-F1
#
_cell.length_a   1.000
_cell.length_b   1.000
_cell.length_c   1.000
_cell.angle_alpha   90.00
_cell.angle_beta   90.00
_cell.angle_gamma   90.00
#
_symmetry.space_group_name_H-M   'P 1'
#
loop_
_entity.id
_entity.type
_entity.pdbx_description
1 polymer ?
#
loop_
_entity_poly.entity_id
_entity_poly.type
_entity_poly.pdbx_seq_one_letter_code
_entity_poly.pdbx_strand_id
1 'polypeptide(L)'
;MKFSSTILFTLLNSYLASCQPVPEVHTVFVTHYTTIQSTVINGEPTSIAVAEDTEARVTSSSKEPSETEGANLANNAKELATSASLAATDAQTVSQAAANTEVATSPSPATGASTSSTSTGTSSPSSGDHSGEGTFYSTGLGACGETNQDTDYIVAVSHILYENNQVNGNSNDNSLCGKKIKASYEGKSVEVTVVDSCEGCAENDLDFSPSAFSQIADQSLGRIDITWEWVN
;
A
#
# COMPACT_ATOMS: atom_id res chain seq x y z
N MET A 1 -44.82 -44.22 32.66
CA MET A 1 -45.63 -44.44 31.43
C MET A 1 -44.71 -44.21 30.23
N LYS A 2 -44.88 -44.91 29.11
CA LYS A 2 -44.08 -44.66 27.88
C LYS A 2 -44.78 -43.59 27.03
N PHE A 3 -44.03 -42.63 26.50
CA PHE A 3 -44.46 -41.78 25.38
C PHE A 3 -43.37 -41.75 24.30
N SER A 4 -43.79 -41.60 23.04
CA SER A 4 -42.98 -42.02 21.88
C SER A 4 -42.14 -40.91 21.28
N SER A 5 -40.89 -41.22 20.94
CA SER A 5 -40.05 -40.39 20.07
C SER A 5 -40.33 -40.77 18.61
N THR A 6 -41.04 -39.92 17.86
CA THR A 6 -41.28 -40.18 16.43
C THR A 6 -41.65 -38.96 15.56
N ILE A 7 -41.87 -37.74 16.11
CA ILE A 7 -42.38 -36.59 15.33
C ILE A 7 -41.65 -35.28 15.64
N LEU A 8 -40.47 -35.06 15.04
CA LEU A 8 -39.97 -33.71 14.68
C LEU A 8 -38.83 -33.72 13.63
N PHE A 9 -38.88 -34.61 12.64
CA PHE A 9 -37.77 -34.84 11.69
C PHE A 9 -38.06 -34.34 10.26
N THR A 10 -38.87 -33.27 10.11
CA THR A 10 -39.37 -32.81 8.80
C THR A 10 -39.43 -31.28 8.62
N LEU A 11 -38.48 -30.52 9.18
CA LEU A 11 -38.34 -29.05 8.94
C LEU A 11 -36.88 -28.64 8.71
N LEU A 12 -36.16 -29.37 7.86
CA LEU A 12 -34.77 -29.06 7.48
C LEU A 12 -34.53 -29.25 5.96
N ASN A 13 -35.38 -28.69 5.10
CA ASN A 13 -35.12 -28.69 3.66
C ASN A 13 -35.88 -27.62 2.84
N SER A 14 -35.67 -26.32 3.14
CA SER A 14 -36.18 -25.23 2.28
C SER A 14 -35.46 -23.88 2.52
N TYR A 15 -34.16 -23.81 2.21
CA TYR A 15 -33.43 -22.54 2.10
C TYR A 15 -32.50 -22.57 0.88
N LEU A 16 -33.10 -22.62 -0.31
CA LEU A 16 -32.38 -22.37 -1.56
C LEU A 16 -32.03 -20.88 -1.62
N ALA A 17 -30.76 -20.56 -1.39
CA ALA A 17 -30.27 -19.19 -1.49
C ALA A 17 -30.43 -18.70 -2.95
N SER A 18 -31.29 -17.71 -3.15
CA SER A 18 -31.47 -17.04 -4.45
C SER A 18 -30.27 -16.13 -4.73
N CYS A 19 -29.16 -16.72 -5.14
CA CYS A 19 -27.97 -16.00 -5.57
C CYS A 19 -28.28 -15.22 -6.86
N GLN A 20 -28.62 -13.95 -6.71
CA GLN A 20 -28.69 -13.00 -7.82
C GLN A 20 -27.26 -12.82 -8.38
N PRO A 21 -27.05 -12.77 -9.70
CA PRO A 21 -25.73 -12.53 -10.26
C PRO A 21 -25.23 -11.15 -9.83
N VAL A 22 -24.04 -11.10 -9.22
CA VAL A 22 -23.34 -9.84 -8.95
C VAL A 22 -22.96 -9.23 -10.30
N PRO A 23 -23.26 -7.94 -10.57
CA PRO A 23 -22.88 -7.32 -11.84
C PRO A 23 -21.35 -7.20 -11.94
N GLU A 24 -20.80 -7.62 -13.08
CA GLU A 24 -19.37 -7.56 -13.35
C GLU A 24 -18.93 -6.09 -13.59
N VAL A 25 -18.20 -5.53 -12.62
CA VAL A 25 -17.74 -4.13 -12.69
C VAL A 25 -16.44 -4.06 -13.49
N HIS A 26 -16.56 -3.77 -14.79
CA HIS A 26 -15.41 -3.50 -15.64
C HIS A 26 -14.85 -2.08 -15.38
N THR A 27 -13.84 -1.98 -14.52
CA THR A 27 -13.11 -0.73 -14.29
C THR A 27 -12.23 -0.40 -15.51
N VAL A 28 -12.42 0.79 -16.09
CA VAL A 28 -11.57 1.33 -17.16
C VAL A 28 -10.66 2.41 -16.57
N PHE A 29 -9.35 2.19 -16.64
CA PHE A 29 -8.35 3.19 -16.25
C PHE A 29 -7.95 4.03 -17.48
N VAL A 30 -8.04 5.36 -17.36
CA VAL A 30 -7.62 6.30 -18.42
C VAL A 30 -6.34 7.00 -17.96
N THR A 31 -5.22 6.59 -18.54
CA THR A 31 -3.90 7.18 -18.23
C THR A 31 -3.59 8.32 -19.18
N HIS A 32 -3.69 9.57 -18.69
CA HIS A 32 -3.16 10.73 -19.41
C HIS A 32 -1.65 10.85 -19.15
N TYR A 33 -0.88 11.12 -20.21
CA TYR A 33 0.55 11.42 -20.15
C TYR A 33 0.85 12.72 -20.90
N THR A 34 1.74 13.55 -20.35
CA THR A 34 2.15 14.83 -20.97
C THR A 34 3.63 14.76 -21.31
N THR A 35 3.97 14.71 -22.60
CA THR A 35 5.36 14.69 -23.06
C THR A 35 5.93 16.11 -23.07
N ILE A 36 6.91 16.37 -22.22
CA ILE A 36 7.70 17.60 -22.26
C ILE A 36 8.95 17.37 -23.13
N GLN A 37 9.23 18.28 -24.07
CA GLN A 37 10.51 18.30 -24.78
C GLN A 37 11.37 19.46 -24.26
N SER A 38 12.57 19.13 -23.81
CA SER A 38 13.57 20.10 -23.35
C SER A 38 14.56 20.40 -24.47
N THR A 39 14.59 21.63 -24.96
CA THR A 39 15.47 22.07 -26.05
C THR A 39 16.32 23.24 -25.57
N VAL A 40 17.63 23.18 -25.80
CA VAL A 40 18.53 24.29 -25.49
C VAL A 40 18.45 25.32 -26.61
N ILE A 41 17.98 26.52 -26.28
CA ILE A 41 17.90 27.65 -27.22
C ILE A 41 18.86 28.73 -26.71
N ASN A 42 19.78 29.19 -27.56
CA ASN A 42 20.80 30.20 -27.21
C ASN A 42 21.69 29.88 -25.98
N GLY A 43 21.74 28.62 -25.55
CA GLY A 43 22.52 28.17 -24.38
C GLY A 43 21.71 28.05 -23.08
N GLU A 44 20.43 28.41 -23.08
CA GLU A 44 19.55 28.33 -21.91
C GLU A 44 18.58 27.13 -22.02
N PRO A 45 18.39 26.32 -20.96
CA PRO A 45 17.53 25.14 -21.01
C PRO A 45 16.05 25.53 -21.00
N THR A 46 15.40 25.51 -22.17
CA THR A 46 13.99 25.85 -22.31
C THR A 46 13.14 24.59 -22.40
N SER A 47 12.20 24.42 -21.47
CA SER A 47 11.21 23.33 -21.51
C SER A 47 9.97 23.79 -22.26
N ILE A 48 9.60 23.07 -23.32
CA ILE A 48 8.40 23.37 -24.12
C ILE A 48 7.38 22.24 -23.89
N ALA A 49 6.25 22.59 -23.29
CA ALA A 49 5.10 21.70 -23.18
C ALA A 49 4.36 21.66 -24.52
N VAL A 50 4.46 20.54 -25.23
CA VAL A 50 3.76 20.32 -26.50
C VAL A 50 2.47 19.57 -26.22
N ALA A 51 1.35 20.29 -26.24
CA ALA A 51 0.03 19.71 -26.02
C ALA A 51 -0.53 19.10 -27.32
N GLU A 52 -0.06 17.91 -27.68
CA GLU A 52 -0.73 17.07 -28.69
C GLU A 52 -1.86 16.28 -28.04
N ASP A 53 -3.08 16.81 -28.13
CA ASP A 53 -4.30 16.11 -27.72
C ASP A 53 -4.55 14.91 -28.63
N THR A 54 -4.08 13.74 -28.19
CA THR A 54 -4.13 12.48 -28.94
C THR A 54 -5.02 11.49 -28.19
N GLU A 55 -6.33 11.52 -28.44
CA GLU A 55 -7.26 10.53 -27.89
C GLU A 55 -6.82 9.10 -28.21
N ALA A 56 -6.57 8.31 -27.17
CA ALA A 56 -6.24 6.89 -27.31
C ALA A 56 -7.46 6.12 -27.85
N ARG A 57 -7.45 5.77 -29.14
CA ARG A 57 -8.55 5.09 -29.82
C ARG A 57 -8.93 3.77 -29.14
N VAL A 58 -10.02 3.80 -28.38
CA VAL A 58 -10.62 2.62 -27.74
C VAL A 58 -10.95 1.58 -28.82
N THR A 59 -10.35 0.39 -28.69
CA THR A 59 -10.55 -0.74 -29.61
C THR A 59 -11.34 -1.84 -28.91
N SER A 60 -12.64 -1.58 -28.70
CA SER A 60 -13.56 -2.54 -28.06
C SER A 60 -13.74 -3.79 -28.92
N SER A 61 -13.30 -4.94 -28.41
CA SER A 61 -13.54 -6.25 -29.01
C SER A 61 -14.76 -6.93 -28.36
N SER A 62 -15.95 -6.46 -28.72
CA SER A 62 -17.22 -7.02 -28.22
C SER A 62 -17.65 -8.21 -29.08
N LYS A 63 -17.86 -9.38 -28.46
CA LYS A 63 -18.42 -10.56 -29.14
C LYS A 63 -19.91 -10.69 -28.84
N GLU A 64 -20.73 -10.43 -29.85
CA GLU A 64 -22.20 -10.51 -29.80
C GLU A 64 -22.72 -11.96 -29.75
N PRO A 65 -23.97 -12.17 -29.27
CA PRO A 65 -25.03 -12.53 -30.23
C PRO A 65 -26.44 -11.94 -29.93
N SER A 66 -27.13 -11.43 -30.96
CA SER A 66 -28.41 -11.93 -31.54
C SER A 66 -29.28 -12.84 -30.60
N GLU A 67 -30.61 -12.68 -30.37
CA GLU A 67 -31.68 -11.84 -30.98
C GLU A 67 -33.06 -12.07 -30.25
N THR A 68 -34.26 -11.50 -30.54
CA THR A 68 -34.84 -10.45 -31.43
C THR A 68 -36.08 -9.80 -30.73
N GLU A 69 -36.52 -8.58 -31.13
CA GLU A 69 -37.85 -7.92 -30.90
C GLU A 69 -38.39 -7.68 -29.46
N GLY A 70 -39.16 -6.62 -29.16
CA GLY A 70 -39.65 -5.50 -29.98
C GLY A 70 -40.59 -4.52 -29.22
N ALA A 71 -41.21 -3.56 -29.95
CA ALA A 71 -42.35 -2.69 -29.54
C ALA A 71 -42.18 -1.55 -28.50
N ASN A 72 -41.43 -0.51 -28.91
CA ASN A 72 -41.83 0.93 -28.90
C ASN A 72 -43.15 1.38 -28.21
N LEU A 73 -43.08 2.37 -27.29
CA LEU A 73 -43.95 3.57 -27.28
C LEU A 73 -43.38 4.71 -26.40
N ALA A 74 -43.77 5.96 -26.65
CA ALA A 74 -43.22 7.16 -25.98
C ALA A 74 -44.24 7.89 -25.09
N ASN A 75 -43.79 8.69 -24.09
CA ASN A 75 -44.11 10.13 -23.96
C ASN A 75 -43.47 10.90 -22.77
N ASN A 76 -43.58 12.23 -22.85
CA ASN A 76 -42.94 13.28 -22.05
C ASN A 76 -43.53 13.55 -20.63
N ALA A 77 -42.65 13.87 -19.66
CA ALA A 77 -42.77 14.94 -18.63
C ALA A 77 -41.44 14.94 -17.80
N LYS A 78 -40.73 16.02 -17.46
CA LYS A 78 -40.97 17.45 -17.17
C LYS A 78 -41.54 17.76 -15.76
N GLU A 79 -40.64 18.21 -14.87
CA GLU A 79 -40.90 18.93 -13.59
C GLU A 79 -41.57 18.05 -12.49
N LEU A 80 -41.30 18.19 -11.18
CA LEU A 80 -41.03 19.40 -10.40
C LEU A 80 -39.97 19.19 -9.29
N ALA A 81 -39.54 20.29 -8.66
CA ALA A 81 -38.70 20.30 -7.46
C ALA A 81 -39.55 20.49 -6.16
N THR A 82 -38.88 20.75 -5.03
CA THR A 82 -39.43 21.24 -3.75
C THR A 82 -40.06 20.19 -2.83
N SER A 83 -39.30 19.80 -1.80
CA SER A 83 -39.55 20.28 -0.42
C SER A 83 -38.36 19.99 0.49
N ALA A 84 -38.07 20.89 1.42
CA ALA A 84 -37.23 20.61 2.59
C ALA A 84 -38.10 20.11 3.76
N SER A 85 -37.51 19.58 4.84
CA SER A 85 -37.75 20.11 6.20
C SER A 85 -36.97 19.35 7.29
N LEU A 86 -36.32 20.12 8.17
CA LEU A 86 -35.99 19.85 9.59
C LEU A 86 -35.11 18.65 9.98
N ALA A 87 -34.31 18.89 11.02
CA ALA A 87 -33.54 17.89 11.75
C ALA A 87 -34.35 17.32 12.92
N ALA A 88 -34.02 16.09 13.33
CA ALA A 88 -34.40 15.52 14.60
C ALA A 88 -33.15 14.97 15.29
N THR A 89 -32.82 15.50 16.47
CA THR A 89 -31.79 14.95 17.35
C THR A 89 -32.36 13.74 18.08
N ASP A 90 -31.66 12.61 18.11
CA ASP A 90 -31.92 11.53 19.07
C ASP A 90 -30.59 10.89 19.51
N ALA A 91 -30.60 10.23 20.68
CA ALA A 91 -29.39 9.85 21.41
C ALA A 91 -29.38 8.36 21.82
N GLN A 92 -28.41 7.61 21.30
CA GLN A 92 -28.06 6.26 21.77
C GLN A 92 -26.56 6.28 22.08
N THR A 93 -26.08 6.01 23.30
CA THR A 93 -26.46 5.03 24.34
C THR A 93 -26.11 3.59 23.96
N VAL A 94 -24.80 3.32 24.05
CA VAL A 94 -24.15 2.06 24.47
C VAL A 94 -24.70 0.74 23.90
N SER A 95 -23.86 0.06 23.11
CA SER A 95 -23.69 -1.39 23.22
C SER A 95 -22.26 -1.80 22.85
N GLN A 96 -21.70 -2.72 23.62
CA GLN A 96 -20.45 -3.40 23.26
C GLN A 96 -20.75 -4.47 22.21
N ALA A 97 -19.90 -4.57 21.19
CA ALA A 97 -19.77 -5.76 20.36
C ALA A 97 -18.27 -6.07 20.23
N ALA A 98 -17.84 -7.22 20.76
CA ALA A 98 -16.49 -7.68 20.58
C ALA A 98 -16.34 -8.28 19.17
N ALA A 99 -15.62 -7.59 18.29
CA ALA A 99 -15.20 -8.13 17.00
C ALA A 99 -13.87 -8.86 17.18
N ASN A 100 -13.94 -10.19 17.27
CA ASN A 100 -12.81 -11.06 17.00
C ASN A 100 -12.57 -11.11 15.48
N THR A 101 -11.42 -11.65 15.05
CA THR A 101 -11.09 -11.92 13.62
C THR A 101 -10.67 -10.65 12.84
N GLU A 102 -9.57 -10.59 12.09
CA GLU A 102 -8.59 -11.63 11.67
C GLU A 102 -7.15 -11.09 11.74
N VAL A 103 -6.18 -11.90 12.19
CA VAL A 103 -4.75 -11.53 12.15
C VAL A 103 -4.14 -12.05 10.85
N ALA A 104 -3.68 -11.15 10.00
CA ALA A 104 -2.98 -11.48 8.76
C ALA A 104 -1.52 -11.92 9.04
N THR A 105 -1.34 -13.14 9.58
CA THR A 105 -0.01 -13.76 9.68
C THR A 105 0.55 -14.06 8.29
N SER A 106 1.42 -13.19 7.79
CA SER A 106 2.26 -13.50 6.63
C SER A 106 3.24 -14.64 7.00
N PRO A 107 3.28 -15.75 6.26
CA PRO A 107 4.11 -16.90 6.62
C PRO A 107 5.58 -16.68 6.23
N SER A 108 6.42 -16.32 7.21
CA SER A 108 7.88 -16.32 7.04
C SER A 108 8.40 -17.74 6.80
N PRO A 109 9.06 -18.05 5.66
CA PRO A 109 9.59 -19.38 5.38
C PRO A 109 11.00 -19.54 5.99
N ALA A 110 11.06 -20.12 7.19
CA ALA A 110 12.34 -20.44 7.82
C ALA A 110 13.04 -21.64 7.16
N THR A 111 14.37 -21.56 7.05
CA THR A 111 15.30 -22.64 6.66
C THR A 111 15.36 -23.00 5.16
N GLY A 112 16.28 -22.35 4.45
CA GLY A 112 16.77 -22.78 3.12
C GLY A 112 18.28 -22.57 3.01
N ALA A 113 19.08 -23.49 3.57
CA ALA A 113 20.54 -23.37 3.53
C ALA A 113 21.09 -23.61 2.11
N SER A 114 21.46 -22.54 1.42
CA SER A 114 21.97 -22.57 0.05
C SER A 114 23.35 -21.92 -0.07
N THR A 115 24.26 -22.71 -0.64
CA THR A 115 25.64 -22.42 -1.06
C THR A 115 25.93 -20.95 -1.39
N SER A 116 26.94 -20.37 -0.73
CA SER A 116 27.46 -19.04 -1.02
C SER A 116 28.15 -18.98 -2.39
N SER A 117 27.42 -18.52 -3.40
CA SER A 117 27.98 -18.19 -4.72
C SER A 117 28.82 -16.93 -4.63
N THR A 118 30.15 -17.07 -4.61
CA THR A 118 31.09 -15.93 -4.54
C THR A 118 31.08 -15.10 -5.83
N SER A 119 30.15 -14.17 -5.94
CA SER A 119 30.21 -13.07 -6.91
C SER A 119 31.20 -12.02 -6.40
N THR A 120 32.42 -12.01 -6.94
CA THR A 120 33.41 -10.95 -6.66
C THR A 120 33.05 -9.66 -7.40
N GLY A 121 31.96 -9.02 -6.98
CA GLY A 121 31.70 -7.61 -7.25
C GLY A 121 32.47 -6.78 -6.23
N THR A 122 33.54 -6.11 -6.65
CA THR A 122 34.26 -5.15 -5.78
C THR A 122 33.52 -3.81 -5.77
N SER A 123 32.31 -3.80 -5.22
CA SER A 123 31.71 -2.59 -4.69
C SER A 123 32.52 -2.18 -3.45
N SER A 124 33.31 -1.11 -3.56
CA SER A 124 33.90 -0.49 -2.37
C SER A 124 32.77 -0.08 -1.42
N PRO A 125 32.84 -0.39 -0.12
CA PRO A 125 31.85 0.10 0.83
C PRO A 125 31.86 1.63 0.79
N SER A 126 30.69 2.20 0.50
CA SER A 126 30.41 3.61 0.80
C SER A 126 30.67 3.84 2.28
N SER A 127 31.32 4.95 2.63
CA SER A 127 31.92 5.17 3.95
C SER A 127 30.90 5.61 5.01
N GLY A 128 29.81 4.86 5.18
CA GLY A 128 28.92 5.00 6.33
C GLY A 128 29.49 4.29 7.55
N ASP A 129 29.27 4.84 8.75
CA ASP A 129 29.75 4.29 10.01
C ASP A 129 29.09 2.93 10.39
N HIS A 130 27.93 2.63 9.79
CA HIS A 130 27.15 1.41 10.03
C HIS A 130 27.07 0.52 8.79
N SER A 131 26.86 -0.79 9.00
CA SER A 131 26.59 -1.77 7.93
C SER A 131 25.59 -2.81 8.42
N GLY A 132 24.67 -3.22 7.55
CA GLY A 132 23.56 -4.14 7.83
C GLY A 132 22.79 -4.47 6.57
N GLU A 133 21.63 -5.13 6.68
CA GLU A 133 20.76 -5.43 5.54
C GLU A 133 19.66 -4.37 5.37
N GLY A 134 19.30 -4.08 4.11
CA GLY A 134 18.21 -3.19 3.75
C GLY A 134 17.04 -3.95 3.11
N THR A 135 15.81 -3.70 3.54
CA THR A 135 14.55 -4.21 2.94
C THR A 135 13.54 -3.09 2.70
N PHE A 136 12.30 -3.41 2.30
CA PHE A 136 11.23 -2.43 2.27
C PHE A 136 9.88 -3.01 2.73
N TYR A 137 9.03 -2.12 3.25
CA TYR A 137 7.71 -2.45 3.81
C TYR A 137 6.59 -1.60 3.20
N SER A 138 5.33 -2.03 3.38
CA SER A 138 4.16 -1.19 3.10
C SER A 138 3.91 -0.25 4.28
N THR A 139 3.88 1.04 4.01
CA THR A 139 3.86 2.11 5.04
C THR A 139 2.49 2.30 5.69
N GLY A 140 2.48 3.08 6.78
CA GLY A 140 1.26 3.44 7.50
C GLY A 140 1.55 4.29 8.74
N LEU A 141 0.84 4.03 9.83
CA LEU A 141 1.13 4.59 11.15
C LEU A 141 2.37 3.91 11.74
N GLY A 142 3.48 4.64 11.84
CA GLY A 142 4.73 4.14 12.39
C GLY A 142 4.86 4.32 13.90
N ALA A 143 5.85 3.66 14.51
CA ALA A 143 6.14 3.70 15.95
C ALA A 143 6.40 5.12 16.52
N CYS A 144 6.78 6.09 15.68
CA CYS A 144 6.89 7.50 16.07
C CYS A 144 5.53 8.24 16.15
N GLY A 145 4.41 7.58 15.86
CA GLY A 145 3.06 8.13 15.98
C GLY A 145 2.54 8.87 14.74
N GLU A 146 3.36 9.03 13.70
CA GLU A 146 2.99 9.67 12.44
C GLU A 146 2.53 8.66 11.38
N THR A 147 1.59 9.07 10.52
CA THR A 147 1.11 8.26 9.39
C THR A 147 1.76 8.72 8.10
N ASN A 148 2.39 7.78 7.39
CA ASN A 148 3.19 8.02 6.20
C ASN A 148 2.66 7.21 4.99
N GLN A 149 3.20 7.47 3.81
CA GLN A 149 2.82 6.82 2.54
C GLN A 149 4.04 6.21 1.82
N ASP A 150 3.81 5.26 0.91
CA ASP A 150 4.87 4.52 0.21
C ASP A 150 5.76 5.41 -0.67
N THR A 151 5.30 6.63 -0.97
CA THR A 151 5.99 7.70 -1.70
C THR A 151 7.00 8.49 -0.86
N ASP A 152 6.91 8.43 0.46
CA ASP A 152 7.65 9.31 1.37
C ASP A 152 9.04 8.72 1.66
N TYR A 153 10.07 9.54 1.75
CA TYR A 153 11.45 9.05 1.97
C TYR A 153 11.70 8.81 3.47
N ILE A 154 11.24 7.66 3.94
CA ILE A 154 11.25 7.23 5.34
C ILE A 154 11.88 5.84 5.52
N VAL A 155 12.16 5.51 6.77
CA VAL A 155 12.75 4.22 7.18
C VAL A 155 12.28 3.81 8.58
N ALA A 156 12.11 2.52 8.79
CA ALA A 156 12.05 1.88 10.09
C ALA A 156 13.46 1.45 10.51
N VAL A 157 13.89 1.86 11.70
CA VAL A 157 15.15 1.37 12.31
C VAL A 157 14.88 0.09 13.11
N SER A 158 15.89 -0.74 13.33
CA SER A 158 15.72 -1.96 14.13
C SER A 158 15.13 -1.69 15.52
N HIS A 159 14.26 -2.59 15.99
CA HIS A 159 13.70 -2.51 17.35
C HIS A 159 14.80 -2.43 18.42
N ILE A 160 15.94 -3.11 18.23
CA ILE A 160 17.11 -3.05 19.13
C ILE A 160 17.64 -1.62 19.24
N LEU A 161 17.85 -0.95 18.11
CA LEU A 161 18.34 0.42 18.07
C LEU A 161 17.28 1.41 18.60
N TYR A 162 16.01 1.13 18.32
CA TYR A 162 14.86 1.92 18.77
C TYR A 162 14.66 1.84 20.29
N GLU A 163 14.58 0.64 20.88
CA GLU A 163 14.45 0.40 22.32
C GLU A 163 15.60 1.05 23.12
N ASN A 164 16.84 0.91 22.65
CA ASN A 164 18.02 1.53 23.28
C ASN A 164 17.99 3.07 23.29
N ASN A 165 17.13 3.69 22.48
CA ASN A 165 16.99 5.15 22.37
C ASN A 165 15.62 5.68 22.84
N GLN A 166 14.83 4.82 23.51
CA GLN A 166 13.57 5.20 24.15
C GLN A 166 13.77 6.30 25.19
N VAL A 167 12.86 7.27 25.20
CA VAL A 167 12.77 8.30 26.24
C VAL A 167 11.39 8.22 26.89
N ASN A 168 11.31 8.56 28.17
CA ASN A 168 10.10 8.71 28.99
C ASN A 168 9.09 7.52 29.08
N GLY A 169 9.19 6.49 28.23
CA GLY A 169 8.27 5.35 28.14
C GLY A 169 7.23 5.46 27.02
N ASN A 170 7.25 6.52 26.21
CA ASN A 170 6.36 6.72 25.06
C ASN A 170 7.13 6.51 23.74
N SER A 171 6.67 5.53 22.95
CA SER A 171 7.25 5.24 21.62
C SER A 171 7.29 6.48 20.72
N ASN A 172 6.20 7.26 20.71
CA ASN A 172 6.07 8.42 19.82
C ASN A 172 7.10 9.53 20.13
N ASP A 173 7.65 9.57 21.35
CA ASP A 173 8.63 10.57 21.77
C ASP A 173 10.09 10.10 21.55
N ASN A 174 10.31 8.88 21.03
CA ASN A 174 11.64 8.25 20.92
C ASN A 174 12.69 9.17 20.29
N SER A 175 13.89 9.22 20.87
CA SER A 175 14.91 10.19 20.48
C SER A 175 15.49 10.03 19.06
N LEU A 176 15.18 8.93 18.37
CA LEU A 176 15.47 8.71 16.96
C LEU A 176 14.38 9.24 16.01
N CYS A 177 13.16 9.49 16.48
CA CYS A 177 12.06 9.96 15.64
C CYS A 177 12.40 11.31 14.99
N GLY A 178 12.21 11.41 13.67
CA GLY A 178 12.57 12.60 12.90
C GLY A 178 14.07 12.78 12.65
N LYS A 179 14.96 11.91 13.16
CA LYS A 179 16.36 11.87 12.70
C LYS A 179 16.43 11.40 11.26
N LYS A 180 17.56 11.69 10.60
CA LYS A 180 17.82 11.32 9.22
C LYS A 180 19.02 10.39 9.09
N ILE A 181 18.88 9.42 8.19
CA ILE A 181 19.93 8.47 7.81
C ILE A 181 20.23 8.65 6.32
N LYS A 182 21.50 8.63 5.93
CA LYS A 182 21.91 8.46 4.53
C LYS A 182 22.36 7.02 4.31
N ALA A 183 21.50 6.22 3.69
CA ALA A 183 21.80 4.84 3.31
C ALA A 183 22.40 4.77 1.90
N SER A 184 23.26 3.78 1.64
CA SER A 184 23.97 3.62 0.38
C SER A 184 24.14 2.16 -0.03
N TYR A 185 24.02 1.89 -1.34
CA TYR A 185 24.16 0.59 -2.00
C TYR A 185 24.73 0.78 -3.41
N GLU A 186 25.73 -0.02 -3.79
CA GLU A 186 26.38 0.00 -5.13
C GLU A 186 26.69 1.39 -5.72
N GLY A 187 27.07 2.35 -4.85
CA GLY A 187 27.41 3.72 -5.26
C GLY A 187 26.22 4.67 -5.46
N LYS A 188 24.98 4.21 -5.23
CA LYS A 188 23.80 5.06 -5.04
C LYS A 188 23.59 5.36 -3.55
N SER A 189 22.87 6.43 -3.25
CA SER A 189 22.49 6.79 -1.88
C SER A 189 21.08 7.37 -1.81
N VAL A 190 20.43 7.25 -0.66
CA VAL A 190 19.16 7.90 -0.33
C VAL A 190 19.23 8.49 1.07
N GLU A 191 18.65 9.68 1.26
CA GLU A 191 18.42 10.27 2.58
C GLU A 191 16.98 9.98 3.00
N VAL A 192 16.80 9.42 4.18
CA VAL A 192 15.51 8.98 4.72
C VAL A 192 15.31 9.45 6.16
N THR A 193 14.06 9.67 6.54
CA THR A 193 13.67 10.08 7.90
C THR A 193 13.21 8.86 8.71
N VAL A 194 13.71 8.73 9.94
CA VAL A 194 13.30 7.65 10.86
C VAL A 194 11.92 7.98 11.44
N VAL A 195 10.95 7.09 11.20
CA VAL A 195 9.55 7.26 11.66
C VAL A 195 8.95 6.01 12.31
N ASP A 196 9.70 4.90 12.37
CA ASP A 196 9.14 3.58 12.68
C ASP A 196 10.16 2.59 13.28
N SER A 197 9.66 1.47 13.83
CA SER A 197 10.43 0.37 14.43
C SER A 197 10.27 -0.93 13.64
N CYS A 198 11.39 -1.55 13.27
CA CYS A 198 11.44 -2.84 12.59
C CYS A 198 11.69 -3.98 13.60
N GLU A 199 10.60 -4.63 14.01
CA GLU A 199 10.60 -5.78 14.92
C GLU A 199 11.30 -7.03 14.34
N GLY A 200 11.46 -7.11 13.02
CA GLY A 200 12.15 -8.20 12.32
C GLY A 200 13.63 -7.96 12.01
N CYS A 201 14.15 -6.77 12.28
CA CYS A 201 15.49 -6.32 11.86
C CYS A 201 16.58 -6.63 12.90
N ALA A 202 17.80 -6.97 12.44
CA ALA A 202 18.99 -6.94 13.27
C ALA A 202 19.46 -5.49 13.53
N GLU A 203 20.39 -5.29 14.48
CA GLU A 203 20.67 -3.97 15.09
C GLU A 203 20.94 -2.83 14.08
N ASN A 204 21.67 -3.10 12.99
CA ASN A 204 21.99 -2.12 11.94
C ASN A 204 21.15 -2.27 10.66
N ASP A 205 20.16 -3.15 10.62
CA ASP A 205 19.29 -3.32 9.45
C ASP A 205 18.27 -2.16 9.37
N LEU A 206 17.84 -1.85 8.14
CA LEU A 206 16.90 -0.77 7.84
C LEU A 206 15.77 -1.24 6.91
N ASP A 207 14.52 -0.96 7.28
CA ASP A 207 13.35 -1.26 6.44
C ASP A 207 12.83 0.04 5.81
N PHE A 208 13.04 0.22 4.51
CA PHE A 208 12.77 1.47 3.81
C PHE A 208 11.32 1.56 3.31
N SER A 209 10.85 2.77 3.01
CA SER A 209 9.66 2.89 2.14
C SER A 209 9.95 2.34 0.73
N PRO A 210 8.92 1.92 -0.02
CA PRO A 210 9.09 1.41 -1.38
C PRO A 210 9.76 2.43 -2.32
N SER A 211 9.45 3.72 -2.18
CA SER A 211 10.07 4.80 -2.97
C SER A 211 11.53 5.08 -2.61
N ALA A 212 11.89 5.01 -1.32
CA ALA A 212 13.27 5.19 -0.86
C ALA A 212 14.16 4.02 -1.27
N PHE A 213 13.69 2.78 -1.11
CA PHE A 213 14.39 1.59 -1.58
C PHE A 213 14.69 1.68 -3.09
N SER A 214 13.72 2.14 -3.87
CA SER A 214 13.82 2.32 -5.32
C SER A 214 14.90 3.33 -5.77
N GLN A 215 15.38 4.21 -4.88
CA GLN A 215 16.50 5.10 -5.20
C GLN A 215 17.84 4.35 -5.22
N ILE A 216 17.98 3.30 -4.40
CA ILE A 216 19.23 2.56 -4.22
C ILE A 216 19.23 1.21 -4.93
N ALA A 217 18.13 0.46 -4.94
CA ALA A 217 18.02 -0.88 -5.49
C ALA A 217 16.70 -1.11 -6.25
N ASP A 218 16.65 -2.18 -7.04
CA ASP A 218 15.39 -2.67 -7.63
C ASP A 218 14.65 -3.51 -6.59
N GLN A 219 13.36 -3.22 -6.37
CA GLN A 219 12.53 -3.93 -5.38
C GLN A 219 12.47 -5.45 -5.58
N SER A 220 12.71 -5.95 -6.80
CA SER A 220 12.77 -7.40 -7.07
C SER A 220 13.95 -8.12 -6.39
N LEU A 221 14.95 -7.39 -5.88
CA LEU A 221 15.99 -7.95 -5.02
C LEU A 221 15.47 -8.30 -3.62
N GLY A 222 14.49 -7.54 -3.11
CA GLY A 222 13.85 -7.73 -1.79
C GLY A 222 14.74 -7.39 -0.57
N ARG A 223 16.03 -7.73 -0.61
CA ARG A 223 17.03 -7.51 0.44
C ARG A 223 18.41 -7.21 -0.16
N ILE A 224 19.17 -6.31 0.46
CA ILE A 224 20.47 -5.81 -0.03
C ILE A 224 21.47 -5.53 1.12
N ASP A 225 22.77 -5.74 0.92
CA ASP A 225 23.82 -5.35 1.86
C ASP A 225 24.08 -3.83 1.81
N ILE A 226 23.74 -3.08 2.85
CA ILE A 226 23.84 -1.61 2.89
C ILE A 226 24.93 -1.10 3.84
N THR A 227 25.42 0.11 3.54
CA THR A 227 26.19 0.96 4.47
C THR A 227 25.40 2.22 4.75
N TRP A 228 25.39 2.74 5.98
CA TRP A 228 24.66 3.96 6.32
C TRP A 228 25.32 4.80 7.41
N GLU A 229 24.95 6.08 7.48
CA GLU A 229 25.40 7.05 8.49
C GLU A 229 24.23 7.97 8.91
N TRP A 230 24.30 8.52 10.12
CA TRP A 230 23.39 9.58 10.57
C TRP A 230 23.72 10.92 9.90
N VAL A 231 22.69 11.66 9.48
CA VAL A 231 22.85 13.02 8.96
C VAL A 231 22.82 14.01 10.13
N ASN A 232 23.80 14.93 10.15
CA ASN A 232 23.99 15.96 11.18
C ASN A 232 23.50 17.35 10.72
#